data_AF-A0A7C6D4P4-F1
#
_entry.id   AF-A0A7C6D4P4-F1
#
_cell.length_a   1.000
_cell.length_b   1.000
_cell.length_c   1.000
_cell.angle_alpha   90.00
_cell.angle_beta   90.00
_cell.angle_gamma   90.00
#
_symmetry.space_group_name_H-M   'P 1'
#
loop_
_entity.id
_entity.type
_entity.pdbx_description
1 polymer ?
#
loop_
_entity_poly.entity_id
_entity_poly.type
_entity_poly.pdbx_seq_one_letter_code
_entity_poly.pdbx_strand_id
1 'polypeptide(L)'
;MQKTKKLFALVLVLVMGFSLAACGKKPIDPDDFEDIMDDLDYNVYEESNPGRKLDEEWYAYDDDYEYVVMLQFYDDKDDAKDEIDDMIEDIEEAKDEKDFDGTIKKSGFGSFKKIVVNGEFEDDVDDFRGEMYVVIIRSDNMILMVAAQDNGRSDVKEVDKVVKELGY
;
A
#
# COMPACT_ATOMS: atom_id res chain seq x y z
N MET A 1 -11.29 -47.08 13.05
CA MET A 1 -12.09 -46.11 12.26
C MET A 1 -12.21 -44.71 12.88
N GLN A 2 -12.17 -44.51 14.20
CA GLN A 2 -12.28 -43.15 14.79
C GLN A 2 -11.05 -42.26 14.56
N LYS A 3 -9.83 -42.84 14.57
CA LYS A 3 -8.58 -42.07 14.38
C LYS A 3 -8.44 -41.48 12.97
N THR A 4 -8.89 -42.20 11.94
CA THR A 4 -8.91 -41.73 10.55
C THR A 4 -9.96 -40.64 10.31
N LYS A 5 -11.12 -40.70 10.98
CA LYS A 5 -12.14 -39.64 10.90
C LYS A 5 -11.70 -38.30 11.53
N LYS A 6 -10.93 -38.34 12.63
CA LYS A 6 -10.36 -37.13 13.24
C LYS A 6 -9.30 -36.45 12.36
N LEU A 7 -8.50 -37.23 11.64
CA LEU A 7 -7.47 -36.70 10.73
C LEU A 7 -8.08 -35.97 9.52
N PHE A 8 -9.14 -36.53 8.93
CA PHE A 8 -9.86 -35.91 7.81
C PHE A 8 -10.57 -34.60 8.20
N ALA A 9 -11.15 -34.53 9.40
CA ALA A 9 -11.78 -33.30 9.90
C ALA A 9 -10.74 -32.17 10.10
N LEU A 10 -9.53 -32.51 10.55
CA LEU A 10 -8.45 -31.54 10.77
C LEU A 10 -7.90 -30.98 9.45
N VAL A 11 -7.80 -31.81 8.40
CA VAL A 11 -7.42 -31.37 7.05
C VAL A 11 -8.49 -30.45 6.43
N LEU A 12 -9.78 -30.76 6.62
CA LEU A 12 -10.89 -29.93 6.13
C LEU A 12 -10.94 -28.55 6.79
N VAL A 13 -10.69 -28.46 8.10
CA VAL A 13 -10.63 -27.17 8.81
C VAL A 13 -9.40 -26.36 8.38
N LEU A 14 -8.27 -27.01 8.12
CA LEU A 14 -7.07 -26.35 7.57
C LEU A 14 -7.30 -25.81 6.15
N VAL A 15 -7.95 -26.58 5.29
CA VAL A 15 -8.29 -26.13 3.92
C VAL A 15 -9.33 -25.00 3.94
N MET A 16 -10.28 -25.00 4.87
CA MET A 16 -11.22 -23.89 5.06
C MET A 16 -10.54 -22.62 5.62
N GLY A 17 -9.53 -22.78 6.48
CA GLY A 17 -8.71 -21.67 6.96
C GLY A 17 -7.87 -21.01 5.85
N PHE A 18 -7.36 -21.80 4.90
CA PHE A 18 -6.65 -21.29 3.73
C PHE A 18 -7.57 -20.66 2.68
N SER A 19 -8.84 -21.07 2.58
CA SER A 19 -9.79 -20.42 1.66
C SER A 19 -10.24 -19.02 2.08
N LEU A 20 -10.11 -18.66 3.36
CA LEU A 20 -10.36 -17.28 3.84
C LEU A 20 -9.15 -16.37 3.63
N ALA A 21 -7.93 -16.92 3.67
CA ALA A 21 -6.71 -16.19 3.32
C ALA A 21 -6.51 -16.01 1.79
N ALA A 22 -7.31 -16.72 0.98
CA ALA A 22 -7.34 -16.60 -0.47
C ALA A 22 -8.43 -15.63 -0.98
N CYS A 23 -9.22 -15.03 -0.09
CA CYS A 23 -9.88 -13.76 -0.40
C CYS A 23 -8.77 -12.71 -0.48
N GLY A 24 -8.43 -12.25 -1.69
CA GLY A 24 -7.48 -11.16 -1.88
C GLY A 24 -7.82 -9.98 -0.97
N LYS A 25 -6.80 -9.26 -0.48
CA LYS A 25 -7.04 -8.03 0.28
C LYS A 25 -7.88 -7.11 -0.60
N LYS A 26 -9.04 -6.69 -0.11
CA LYS A 26 -10.02 -5.88 -0.84
C LYS A 26 -9.63 -4.41 -0.77
N PRO A 27 -10.06 -3.58 -1.74
CA PRO A 27 -10.02 -2.13 -1.58
C PRO A 27 -10.60 -1.71 -0.23
N ILE A 28 -9.97 -0.72 0.40
CA ILE A 28 -10.53 -0.09 1.61
C ILE A 28 -11.79 0.71 1.21
N ASP A 29 -12.72 0.88 2.13
CA ASP A 29 -13.83 1.81 1.93
C ASP A 29 -13.37 3.23 2.31
N PRO A 30 -13.73 4.30 1.55
CA PRO A 30 -13.38 5.67 1.92
C PRO A 30 -13.84 6.08 3.32
N ASP A 31 -15.02 5.63 3.76
CA ASP A 31 -15.53 5.94 5.12
C ASP A 31 -14.63 5.26 6.18
N ASP A 32 -14.24 3.99 5.96
CA ASP A 32 -13.32 3.27 6.84
C ASP A 32 -11.92 3.93 6.84
N PHE A 33 -11.48 4.47 5.69
CA PHE A 33 -10.22 5.21 5.59
C PHE A 33 -10.25 6.48 6.44
N GLU A 34 -11.28 7.31 6.31
CA GLU A 34 -11.43 8.54 7.09
C GLU A 34 -11.45 8.25 8.60
N ASP A 35 -12.27 7.28 9.04
CA ASP A 35 -12.37 6.88 10.44
C ASP A 35 -11.02 6.39 11.01
N ILE A 36 -10.28 5.57 10.27
CA ILE A 36 -8.97 5.04 10.72
C ILE A 36 -7.92 6.14 10.78
N MET A 37 -7.91 7.08 9.82
CA MET A 37 -6.96 8.18 9.82
C MET A 37 -7.25 9.18 10.95
N ASP A 38 -8.52 9.50 11.22
CA ASP A 38 -8.91 10.35 12.37
C ASP A 38 -8.52 9.69 13.71
N ASP A 39 -8.74 8.39 13.86
CA ASP A 39 -8.31 7.61 15.04
C ASP A 39 -6.78 7.59 15.24
N LEU A 40 -6.01 7.84 14.18
CA LEU A 40 -4.55 7.93 14.21
C LEU A 40 -4.03 9.38 14.35
N ASP A 41 -4.92 10.35 14.55
CA ASP A 41 -4.63 11.79 14.62
C ASP A 41 -4.09 12.37 13.30
N TYR A 42 -4.56 11.87 12.14
CA TYR A 42 -4.26 12.43 10.82
C TYR A 42 -5.39 13.34 10.34
N ASN A 43 -5.04 14.43 9.66
CA ASN A 43 -5.98 15.31 8.99
C ASN A 43 -6.30 14.78 7.58
N VAL A 44 -7.57 14.45 7.34
CA VAL A 44 -8.04 13.84 6.08
C VAL A 44 -8.64 14.89 5.13
N TYR A 45 -8.36 14.74 3.84
CA TYR A 45 -8.83 15.61 2.77
C TYR A 45 -9.25 14.78 1.55
N GLU A 46 -10.47 14.98 1.07
CA GLU A 46 -10.94 14.49 -0.23
C GLU A 46 -10.56 15.51 -1.32
N GLU A 47 -9.97 15.07 -2.42
CA GLU A 47 -9.71 15.91 -3.58
C GLU A 47 -10.98 16.07 -4.42
N SER A 48 -11.45 17.31 -4.51
CA SER A 48 -12.67 17.71 -5.22
C SER A 48 -12.62 17.51 -6.74
N ASN A 49 -11.42 17.52 -7.32
CA ASN A 49 -11.21 17.29 -8.74
C ASN A 49 -10.02 16.33 -8.91
N PRO A 50 -10.25 15.02 -8.71
CA PRO A 50 -9.19 14.03 -8.77
C PRO A 50 -8.57 14.00 -10.18
N GLY A 51 -7.36 13.47 -10.26
CA GLY A 51 -6.59 13.35 -11.49
C GLY A 51 -7.33 12.61 -12.62
N ARG A 52 -6.70 12.53 -13.80
CA ARG A 52 -7.31 11.80 -14.92
C ARG A 52 -7.39 10.31 -14.58
N LYS A 53 -8.53 9.69 -14.87
CA LYS A 53 -8.83 8.26 -14.62
C LYS A 53 -9.01 7.89 -13.14
N LEU A 54 -9.19 8.89 -12.28
CA LEU A 54 -9.51 8.70 -10.88
C LEU A 54 -10.99 9.03 -10.65
N ASP A 55 -11.69 8.11 -10.01
CA ASP A 55 -13.04 8.32 -9.49
C ASP A 55 -12.98 9.12 -8.18
N GLU A 56 -12.01 8.77 -7.31
CA GLU A 56 -11.84 9.36 -5.97
C GLU A 56 -10.37 9.41 -5.58
N GLU A 57 -10.01 10.43 -4.82
CA GLU A 57 -8.65 10.63 -4.32
C GLU A 57 -8.69 11.30 -2.94
N TRP A 58 -7.98 10.72 -2.00
CA TRP A 58 -7.96 11.11 -0.61
C TRP A 58 -6.53 11.22 -0.11
N TYR A 59 -6.29 12.21 0.74
CA TYR A 59 -5.01 12.45 1.39
C TYR A 59 -5.21 12.50 2.90
N ALA A 60 -4.27 11.94 3.66
CA ALA A 60 -4.18 12.15 5.09
C ALA A 60 -2.75 12.54 5.48
N TYR A 61 -2.63 13.57 6.31
CA TYR A 61 -1.36 14.10 6.80
C TYR A 61 -1.35 14.14 8.32
N ASP A 62 -0.22 13.79 8.92
CA ASP A 62 0.01 14.11 10.33
C ASP A 62 0.18 15.63 10.52
N ASP A 63 0.10 16.09 11.77
CA ASP A 63 0.18 17.52 12.10
C ASP A 63 1.48 18.21 11.61
N ASP A 64 2.58 17.46 11.55
CA ASP A 64 3.89 17.96 11.13
C ASP A 64 4.19 17.71 9.64
N TYR A 65 3.27 17.09 8.89
CA TYR A 65 3.41 16.72 7.47
C TYR A 65 4.64 15.82 7.19
N GLU A 66 5.10 15.08 8.20
CA GLU A 66 6.18 14.10 8.10
C GLU A 66 5.71 12.81 7.41
N TYR A 67 4.43 12.47 7.60
CA TYR A 67 3.79 11.27 7.08
C TYR A 67 2.66 11.66 6.13
N VAL A 68 2.61 10.98 4.99
CA VAL A 68 1.52 11.13 4.03
C VAL A 68 0.90 9.77 3.73
N VAL A 69 -0.42 9.76 3.71
CA VAL A 69 -1.23 8.65 3.22
C VAL A 69 -2.05 9.14 2.04
N MET A 70 -1.95 8.45 0.92
CA MET A 70 -2.73 8.73 -0.28
C MET A 70 -3.55 7.49 -0.65
N LEU A 71 -4.84 7.69 -0.85
CA LEU A 71 -5.78 6.66 -1.28
C LEU A 71 -6.44 7.11 -2.59
N GLN A 72 -6.24 6.33 -3.65
CA GLN A 72 -6.74 6.62 -4.99
C GLN A 72 -7.58 5.46 -5.49
N PHE A 73 -8.75 5.78 -6.06
CA PHE A 73 -9.58 4.84 -6.80
C PHE A 73 -9.63 5.23 -8.26
N TYR A 74 -9.23 4.30 -9.12
CA TYR A 74 -9.23 4.47 -10.56
C TYR A 74 -10.55 4.00 -11.18
N ASP A 75 -10.88 4.57 -12.35
CA ASP A 75 -12.05 4.23 -13.16
C ASP A 75 -12.19 2.71 -13.36
N ASP A 76 -11.06 2.02 -13.53
CA ASP A 76 -11.00 0.56 -13.59
C ASP A 76 -9.68 -0.05 -13.06
N LYS A 77 -9.66 -1.38 -13.01
CA LYS A 77 -8.54 -2.16 -12.46
C LYS A 77 -7.31 -2.18 -13.36
N ASP A 78 -7.49 -1.94 -14.65
CA ASP A 78 -6.40 -1.91 -15.62
C ASP A 78 -5.68 -0.56 -15.52
N ASP A 79 -6.40 0.55 -15.31
CA ASP A 79 -5.78 1.85 -15.03
C ASP A 79 -4.93 1.84 -13.74
N ALA A 80 -5.46 1.32 -12.63
CA ALA A 80 -4.67 1.16 -11.39
C ALA A 80 -3.51 0.15 -11.55
N LYS A 81 -3.62 -0.79 -12.50
CA LYS A 81 -2.56 -1.75 -12.80
C LYS A 81 -1.42 -1.08 -13.56
N ASP A 82 -1.75 -0.28 -14.56
CA ASP A 82 -0.79 0.41 -15.39
C ASP A 82 -0.04 1.43 -14.53
N GLU A 83 -0.72 2.21 -13.69
CA GLU A 83 -0.06 3.16 -12.77
C GLU A 83 0.98 2.50 -11.86
N ILE A 84 0.61 1.42 -11.16
CA ILE A 84 1.57 0.77 -10.24
C ILE A 84 2.72 0.09 -11.01
N ASP A 85 2.49 -0.32 -12.26
CA ASP A 85 3.54 -0.91 -13.10
C ASP A 85 4.50 0.19 -13.58
N ASP A 86 3.99 1.37 -13.97
CA ASP A 86 4.78 2.55 -14.35
C ASP A 86 5.63 3.02 -13.14
N MET A 87 5.03 3.25 -11.96
CA MET A 87 5.77 3.60 -10.73
C MET A 87 6.89 2.61 -10.40
N ILE A 88 6.65 1.31 -10.66
CA ILE A 88 7.67 0.28 -10.45
C ILE A 88 8.84 0.47 -11.43
N GLU A 89 8.54 0.72 -12.70
CA GLU A 89 9.54 0.91 -13.74
C GLU A 89 10.38 2.15 -13.43
N ASP A 90 9.77 3.26 -13.02
CA ASP A 90 10.46 4.51 -12.68
C ASP A 90 11.41 4.34 -11.47
N ILE A 91 10.96 3.66 -10.41
CA ILE A 91 11.80 3.38 -9.23
C ILE A 91 12.96 2.41 -9.58
N GLU A 92 12.73 1.46 -10.50
CA GLU A 92 13.79 0.56 -10.97
C GLU A 92 14.80 1.28 -11.88
N GLU A 93 14.35 2.18 -12.74
CA GLU A 93 15.20 3.03 -13.56
C GLU A 93 16.08 3.92 -12.67
N ALA A 94 15.51 4.62 -11.70
CA ALA A 94 16.26 5.42 -10.73
C ALA A 94 17.35 4.61 -10.01
N LYS A 95 17.06 3.35 -9.68
CA LYS A 95 18.05 2.45 -9.08
C LYS A 95 19.19 2.08 -10.04
N ASP A 96 18.87 1.81 -11.30
CA ASP A 96 19.85 1.43 -12.32
C ASP A 96 20.73 2.62 -12.74
N GLU A 97 20.16 3.83 -12.77
CA GLU A 97 20.85 5.09 -13.04
C GLU A 97 21.67 5.61 -11.84
N LYS A 98 21.43 5.04 -10.64
CA LYS A 98 22.04 5.37 -9.33
C LYS A 98 21.52 6.67 -8.71
N ASP A 99 20.33 7.09 -9.13
CA ASP A 99 19.60 8.19 -8.50
C ASP A 99 18.79 7.71 -7.27
N PHE A 100 18.80 6.40 -7.00
CA PHE A 100 18.26 5.79 -5.80
C PHE A 100 19.24 4.79 -5.16
N ASP A 101 19.60 5.00 -3.88
CA ASP A 101 20.29 4.00 -3.06
C ASP A 101 19.34 3.41 -2.00
N GLY A 102 19.11 2.11 -2.08
CA GLY A 102 18.23 1.43 -1.13
C GLY A 102 17.67 0.10 -1.58
N THR A 103 16.59 -0.30 -0.92
CA THR A 103 15.91 -1.58 -1.14
C THR A 103 14.52 -1.39 -1.70
N ILE A 104 14.20 -2.21 -2.72
CA ILE A 104 12.87 -2.33 -3.29
C ILE A 104 12.42 -3.76 -3.04
N LYS A 105 11.27 -3.95 -2.40
CA LYS A 105 10.67 -5.27 -2.15
C LYS A 105 9.29 -5.33 -2.76
N LYS A 106 9.13 -6.22 -3.74
CA LYS A 106 7.85 -6.45 -4.44
C LYS A 106 7.22 -7.75 -3.94
N SER A 107 5.91 -7.73 -3.71
CA SER A 107 5.12 -8.89 -3.31
C SER A 107 3.67 -8.78 -3.79
N GLY A 108 2.88 -9.85 -3.63
CA GLY A 108 1.51 -9.93 -4.12
C GLY A 108 1.39 -10.63 -5.48
N PHE A 109 0.15 -10.84 -5.91
CA PHE A 109 -0.22 -11.47 -7.17
C PHE A 109 -1.62 -11.04 -7.63
N GLY A 110 -1.91 -11.19 -8.93
CA GLY A 110 -3.25 -10.95 -9.46
C GLY A 110 -3.62 -9.46 -9.37
N SER A 111 -4.73 -9.15 -8.71
CA SER A 111 -5.18 -7.78 -8.45
C SER A 111 -4.57 -7.14 -7.20
N PHE A 112 -3.83 -7.90 -6.39
CA PHE A 112 -3.10 -7.40 -5.25
C PHE A 112 -1.60 -7.28 -5.56
N LYS A 113 -1.02 -6.09 -5.38
CA LYS A 113 0.44 -5.88 -5.43
C LYS A 113 0.86 -4.99 -4.26
N LYS A 114 2.03 -5.26 -3.69
CA LYS A 114 2.64 -4.45 -2.65
C LYS A 114 4.11 -4.21 -2.97
N ILE A 115 4.51 -2.96 -2.93
CA ILE A 115 5.89 -2.49 -3.10
C ILE A 115 6.29 -1.82 -1.80
N VAL A 116 7.50 -2.10 -1.33
CA VAL A 116 8.11 -1.39 -0.21
C VAL A 116 9.44 -0.83 -0.69
N VAL A 117 9.58 0.48 -0.61
CA VAL A 117 10.78 1.24 -0.97
C VAL A 117 11.37 1.79 0.32
N ASN A 118 12.67 1.61 0.51
CA ASN A 118 13.42 2.15 1.65
C ASN A 118 14.79 2.57 1.15
N GLY A 119 15.09 3.86 1.18
CA GLY A 119 16.36 4.36 0.70
C GLY A 119 16.41 5.88 0.63
N GLU A 120 17.33 6.39 -0.18
CA GLU A 120 17.54 7.80 -0.46
C GLU A 120 17.49 8.03 -1.98
N PHE A 121 16.70 9.02 -2.41
CA PHE A 121 16.65 9.51 -3.79
C PHE A 121 17.51 10.78 -3.93
N GLU A 122 18.46 10.77 -4.87
CA GLU A 122 19.36 11.90 -5.13
C GLU A 122 18.64 13.05 -5.86
N ASP A 123 17.74 12.71 -6.80
CA ASP A 123 16.93 13.64 -7.59
C ASP A 123 15.42 13.39 -7.39
N ASP A 124 14.58 14.34 -7.82
CA ASP A 124 13.11 14.20 -7.79
C ASP A 124 12.67 13.13 -8.83
N VAL A 125 12.20 11.96 -8.37
CA VAL A 125 11.67 10.85 -9.19
C VAL A 125 10.20 10.64 -8.82
N ASP A 126 9.23 11.03 -9.65
CA ASP A 126 7.79 10.91 -9.34
C ASP A 126 7.40 11.33 -7.91
N ASP A 127 7.74 12.57 -7.56
CA ASP A 127 7.53 13.16 -6.22
C ASP A 127 8.33 12.50 -5.08
N PHE A 128 9.20 11.54 -5.40
CA PHE A 128 10.15 10.95 -4.46
C PHE A 128 11.47 11.73 -4.41
N ARG A 129 11.86 12.19 -3.21
CA ARG A 129 13.15 12.86 -2.98
C ARG A 129 13.66 12.67 -1.56
N GLY A 130 14.97 12.51 -1.43
CA GLY A 130 15.63 12.39 -0.13
C GLY A 130 15.44 11.02 0.51
N GLU A 131 15.73 10.93 1.80
CA GLU A 131 15.54 9.70 2.59
C GLU A 131 14.06 9.41 2.79
N MET A 132 13.61 8.22 2.41
CA MET A 132 12.19 7.87 2.53
C MET A 132 11.95 6.38 2.77
N TYR A 133 10.81 6.13 3.39
CA TYR A 133 10.19 4.82 3.47
C TYR A 133 8.76 4.88 2.93
N VAL A 134 8.50 4.12 1.87
CA VAL A 134 7.22 4.13 1.15
C VAL A 134 6.67 2.71 1.03
N VAL A 135 5.39 2.55 1.34
CA VAL A 135 4.62 1.34 1.09
C VAL A 135 3.51 1.65 0.11
N ILE A 136 3.58 1.07 -1.09
CA ILE A 136 2.57 1.23 -2.14
C ILE A 136 1.83 -0.08 -2.30
N ILE A 137 0.50 -0.04 -2.29
CA ILE A 137 -0.38 -1.20 -2.37
C ILE A 137 -1.44 -0.95 -3.41
N ARG A 138 -1.49 -1.80 -4.43
CA ARG A 138 -2.65 -1.89 -5.31
C ARG A 138 -3.55 -3.04 -4.88
N SER A 139 -4.84 -2.78 -4.74
CA SER A 139 -5.89 -3.79 -4.67
C SER A 139 -6.99 -3.47 -5.68
N ASP A 140 -7.20 -4.34 -6.67
CA ASP A 140 -8.19 -4.09 -7.73
C ASP A 140 -7.96 -2.73 -8.41
N ASN A 141 -8.91 -1.78 -8.33
CA ASN A 141 -8.81 -0.43 -8.89
C ASN A 141 -8.30 0.61 -7.88
N MET A 142 -7.85 0.19 -6.70
CA MET A 142 -7.38 1.08 -5.64
C MET A 142 -5.86 1.04 -5.53
N ILE A 143 -5.23 2.21 -5.38
CA ILE A 143 -3.84 2.36 -4.92
C ILE A 143 -3.84 3.07 -3.57
N LEU A 144 -3.13 2.50 -2.62
CA LEU A 144 -2.82 3.08 -1.31
C LEU A 144 -1.31 3.30 -1.24
N MET A 145 -0.88 4.53 -0.98
CA MET A 145 0.50 4.89 -0.69
C MET A 145 0.59 5.39 0.75
N VAL A 146 1.54 4.87 1.51
CA VAL A 146 1.88 5.37 2.85
C VAL A 146 3.36 5.67 2.85
N ALA A 147 3.74 6.92 3.12
CA ALA A 147 5.12 7.38 3.03
C ALA A 147 5.53 8.21 4.24
N ALA A 148 6.82 8.15 4.57
CA ALA A 148 7.51 9.06 5.46
C ALA A 148 8.67 9.73 4.73
N GLN A 149 8.88 11.04 4.95
CA GLN A 149 10.02 11.81 4.41
C GLN A 149 11.33 11.61 5.22
N ASP A 150 11.48 10.42 5.81
CA ASP A 150 12.69 9.89 6.43
C ASP A 150 12.58 8.34 6.36
N ASN A 151 13.68 7.62 6.58
CA ASN A 151 13.70 6.16 6.66
C ASN A 151 14.22 5.63 8.01
N GLY A 152 14.29 6.49 9.01
CA GLY A 152 14.56 6.17 10.40
C GLY A 152 13.62 5.11 10.99
N ARG A 153 14.05 4.52 12.10
CA ARG A 153 13.34 3.39 12.71
C ARG A 153 11.97 3.76 13.27
N SER A 154 11.78 5.02 13.70
CA SER A 154 10.46 5.54 14.11
C SER A 154 9.51 5.54 12.93
N ASP A 155 10.01 6.00 11.80
CA ASP A 155 9.19 6.42 10.66
C ASP A 155 8.73 5.18 9.89
N VAL A 156 9.64 4.22 9.73
CA VAL A 156 9.32 2.86 9.27
C VAL A 156 8.23 2.20 10.13
N LYS A 157 8.28 2.38 11.46
CA LYS A 157 7.27 1.77 12.35
C LYS A 157 5.92 2.45 12.24
N GLU A 158 5.89 3.76 12.05
CA GLU A 158 4.64 4.50 11.92
C GLU A 158 3.97 4.17 10.60
N VAL A 159 4.72 4.17 9.49
CA VAL A 159 4.22 3.68 8.19
C VAL A 159 3.70 2.24 8.29
N ASP A 160 4.47 1.33 8.89
CA ASP A 160 4.04 -0.06 9.07
C ASP A 160 2.80 -0.19 9.97
N LYS A 161 2.62 0.71 10.95
CA LYS A 161 1.43 0.77 11.81
C LYS A 161 0.22 1.24 11.00
N VAL A 162 0.33 2.34 10.26
CA VAL A 162 -0.74 2.88 9.40
C VAL A 162 -1.21 1.83 8.40
N VAL A 163 -0.27 1.23 7.64
CA VAL A 163 -0.57 0.14 6.68
C VAL A 163 -1.34 -0.99 7.35
N LYS A 164 -0.94 -1.37 8.58
CA LYS A 164 -1.58 -2.47 9.31
C LYS A 164 -2.99 -2.11 9.80
N GLU A 165 -3.21 -0.91 10.32
CA GLU A 165 -4.54 -0.45 10.77
C GLU A 165 -5.50 -0.35 9.58
N LEU A 166 -5.02 0.07 8.40
CA LEU A 166 -5.74 0.02 7.12
C LEU A 166 -5.98 -1.42 6.59
N GLY A 167 -5.53 -2.44 7.32
CA GLY A 167 -5.80 -3.84 7.02
C GLY A 167 -4.78 -4.51 6.10
N TYR A 168 -3.60 -3.92 5.89
CA TYR A 168 -2.60 -4.36 4.91
C TYR A 168 -1.31 -4.98 5.46
#